data_AF-A0A7V4Q7G7-F1
#
_entry.id   AF-A0A7V4Q7G7-F1
#
_cell.length_a   1.000
_cell.length_b   1.000
_cell.length_c   1.000
_cell.angle_alpha   90.00
_cell.angle_beta   90.00
_cell.angle_gamma   90.00
#
_symmetry.space_group_name_H-M   'P 1'
#
loop_
_entity.id
_entity.type
_entity.pdbx_description
1 polymer ?
#
loop_
_entity_poly.entity_id
_entity_poly.type
_entity_poly.pdbx_seq_one_letter_code
_entity_poly.pdbx_strand_id
1 'polypeptide(L)'
;MKMNGARILLECLKKEGVETIFGYPGGTVINLYDELFSFKEIRHILPRHEQAGVHAADGFARATGKVGVAIATSGPGATNTITGIATAYMDSIPMVIITGQV
;
A
#
# COMPACT_ATOMS: atom_id res chain seq x y z
N MET A 1 -3.06 -6.24 -25.09
CA MET A 1 -3.23 -7.30 -24.07
C MET A 1 -4.36 -6.89 -23.13
N LYS A 2 -5.19 -7.84 -22.68
CA LYS A 2 -6.21 -7.59 -21.67
C LYS A 2 -5.55 -7.68 -20.29
N MET A 3 -5.49 -6.58 -19.55
CA MET A 3 -4.95 -6.53 -18.19
C MET A 3 -6.05 -6.88 -17.18
N ASN A 4 -5.71 -7.59 -16.11
CA ASN A 4 -6.61 -7.75 -14.97
C ASN A 4 -6.61 -6.49 -14.08
N GLY A 5 -7.56 -6.39 -13.15
CA GLY A 5 -7.70 -5.21 -12.29
C GLY A 5 -6.47 -4.95 -11.41
N ALA A 6 -5.81 -6.00 -10.91
CA ALA A 6 -4.60 -5.88 -10.11
C ALA A 6 -3.45 -5.26 -10.92
N ARG A 7 -3.22 -5.73 -12.15
CA ARG A 7 -2.23 -5.15 -13.05
C ARG A 7 -2.55 -3.69 -13.38
N ILE A 8 -3.82 -3.38 -13.64
CA ILE A 8 -4.25 -1.99 -13.92
C ILE A 8 -3.92 -1.09 -12.72
N LEU A 9 -4.22 -1.53 -11.49
CA LEU A 9 -3.91 -0.79 -10.28
C LEU A 9 -2.40 -0.50 -10.15
N LEU A 10 -1.54 -1.50 -10.38
CA LEU A 10 -0.08 -1.31 -10.32
C LEU A 10 0.44 -0.37 -11.40
N GLU A 11 -0.07 -0.45 -12.63
CA GLU A 11 0.30 0.50 -13.70
C GLU A 11 -0.16 1.92 -13.37
N CYS A 12 -1.32 2.10 -12.73
CA CYS A 12 -1.77 3.41 -12.24
C CYS A 12 -0.81 3.95 -11.18
N LEU A 13 -0.46 3.15 -10.15
CA LEU A 13 0.51 3.58 -9.13
C LEU A 13 1.86 3.93 -9.73
N LYS A 14 2.35 3.14 -10.69
CA LYS A 14 3.59 3.44 -11.44
C LYS A 14 3.49 4.78 -12.19
N LYS A 15 2.37 5.06 -12.86
CA LYS A 15 2.16 6.33 -13.58
C LYS A 15 2.11 7.54 -12.64
N GLU A 16 1.63 7.36 -11.42
CA GLU A 16 1.68 8.36 -10.35
C GLU A 16 3.07 8.47 -9.67
N GLY A 17 4.08 7.75 -10.17
CA GLY A 17 5.45 7.81 -9.67
C GLY A 17 5.70 7.03 -8.39
N VAL A 18 4.82 6.08 -8.04
CA VAL A 18 5.01 5.19 -6.88
C VAL A 18 6.11 4.17 -7.19
N GLU A 19 7.17 4.20 -6.39
CA GLU A 19 8.33 3.29 -6.52
C GLU A 19 8.42 2.30 -5.35
N THR A 20 7.72 2.57 -4.24
CA THR A 20 7.77 1.75 -3.01
C THR A 20 6.37 1.60 -2.41
N ILE A 21 6.03 0.36 -2.03
CA ILE A 21 4.78 0.03 -1.34
C ILE A 21 5.11 -0.73 -0.06
N PHE A 22 4.46 -0.33 1.04
CA PHE A 22 4.53 -1.00 2.34
C PHE A 22 3.29 -1.86 2.53
N GLY A 23 3.40 -3.18 2.51
CA GLY A 23 2.18 -3.99 2.50
C GLY A 23 2.30 -5.33 3.19
N TYR A 24 1.24 -5.70 3.92
CA TYR A 24 1.08 -7.03 4.49
C TYR A 24 0.07 -7.84 3.65
N PRO A 25 0.44 -9.03 3.14
CA PRO A 25 -0.43 -9.83 2.29
C PRO A 25 -1.58 -10.48 3.08
N GLY A 26 -2.70 -10.69 2.40
CA GLY A 26 -3.85 -11.44 2.91
C GLY A 26 -4.80 -11.87 1.80
N GLY A 27 -5.77 -12.72 2.12
CA GLY A 27 -6.58 -13.44 1.13
C GLY A 27 -7.30 -12.53 0.13
N THR A 28 -7.85 -11.40 0.56
CA THR A 28 -8.63 -10.50 -0.33
C THR A 28 -7.77 -9.61 -1.23
N VAL A 29 -6.46 -9.59 -1.02
CA VAL A 29 -5.50 -8.88 -1.88
C VAL A 29 -4.55 -9.84 -2.60
N ILE A 30 -4.80 -11.16 -2.57
CA ILE A 30 -3.84 -12.14 -3.09
C ILE A 30 -3.53 -11.95 -4.58
N ASN A 31 -4.55 -11.67 -5.40
CA ASN A 31 -4.37 -11.41 -6.83
C ASN A 31 -3.52 -10.15 -7.08
N LEU A 32 -3.56 -9.16 -6.18
CA LEU A 32 -2.71 -7.98 -6.25
C LEU A 32 -1.25 -8.33 -5.92
N TYR A 33 -1.03 -9.19 -4.93
CA TYR A 33 0.30 -9.67 -4.58
C TYR A 33 0.91 -10.57 -5.66
N ASP A 34 0.11 -11.38 -6.33
CA ASP A 34 0.56 -12.21 -7.46
C ASP A 34 1.09 -11.34 -8.61
N GLU A 35 0.35 -10.28 -8.98
CA GLU A 35 0.81 -9.32 -9.98
C GLU A 35 2.05 -8.55 -9.49
N LEU A 36 2.04 -8.08 -8.25
CA LEU A 36 3.13 -7.30 -7.65
C LEU A 36 4.44 -8.10 -7.60
N PHE A 37 4.39 -9.41 -7.39
CA PHE A 37 5.57 -10.27 -7.39
C PHE A 37 6.37 -10.21 -8.71
N SER A 38 5.63 -10.11 -9.83
CA SER A 38 6.21 -10.00 -11.18
C SER A 38 6.54 -8.54 -11.59
N PHE A 39 5.99 -7.55 -10.88
CA PHE A 39 6.11 -6.13 -11.19
C PHE A 39 7.39 -5.52 -10.58
N LYS A 40 8.49 -5.50 -11.33
CA LYS A 40 9.82 -5.13 -10.81
C LYS A 40 10.04 -3.64 -10.60
N GLU A 41 9.17 -2.80 -11.15
CA GLU A 41 9.26 -1.34 -11.06
C GLU A 41 8.80 -0.79 -9.70
N ILE A 42 8.10 -1.59 -8.89
CA ILE A 42 7.66 -1.21 -7.55
C ILE A 42 8.35 -2.12 -6.54
N ARG A 43 9.10 -1.51 -5.62
CA ARG A 43 9.69 -2.21 -4.48
C ARG A 43 8.63 -2.46 -3.42
N HIS A 44 8.38 -3.73 -3.11
CA HIS A 44 7.53 -4.10 -1.97
C HIS A 44 8.36 -4.24 -0.68
N ILE A 45 7.86 -3.63 0.39
CA ILE A 45 8.39 -3.78 1.75
C ILE A 45 7.34 -4.52 2.58
N LEU A 46 7.69 -5.71 3.05
CA LEU A 46 6.84 -6.53 3.91
C LEU A 46 7.04 -6.14 5.39
N PRO A 47 6.08 -5.46 6.05
CA PRO A 47 6.11 -5.27 7.49
C PRO A 47 5.70 -6.57 8.20
N ARG A 48 5.72 -6.57 9.54
CA ARG A 48 5.20 -7.68 10.35
C ARG A 48 3.84 -7.41 10.99
N HIS A 49 3.27 -6.24 10.72
CA HIS A 49 1.95 -5.82 11.15
C HIS A 49 1.49 -4.67 10.24
N GLU A 50 0.20 -4.57 9.91
CA GLU A 50 -0.32 -3.52 9.02
C GLU A 50 -0.07 -2.12 9.60
N GLN A 51 -0.34 -1.93 10.90
CA GLN A 51 0.03 -0.69 11.62
C GLN A 51 1.49 -0.28 11.38
N ALA A 52 2.45 -1.21 11.45
CA ALA A 52 3.86 -0.91 11.20
C ALA A 52 4.09 -0.54 9.72
N GLY A 53 3.39 -1.18 8.79
CA GLY A 53 3.42 -0.84 7.36
C GLY A 53 2.93 0.59 7.10
N VAL A 54 1.81 0.99 7.70
CA VAL A 54 1.23 2.32 7.50
C VAL A 54 2.10 3.40 8.13
N HIS A 55 2.65 3.18 9.33
CA HIS A 55 3.61 4.13 9.92
C HIS A 55 4.93 4.22 9.14
N ALA A 56 5.38 3.12 8.53
CA ALA A 56 6.54 3.15 7.65
C ALA A 56 6.26 3.95 6.36
N ALA A 57 5.07 3.82 5.79
CA ALA A 57 4.64 4.63 4.65
C ALA A 57 4.50 6.13 5.02
N ASP A 58 3.96 6.43 6.21
CA ASP A 58 3.91 7.80 6.76
C ASP A 58 5.32 8.38 6.95
N GLY A 59 6.22 7.64 7.58
CA GLY A 59 7.63 8.04 7.75
C GLY A 59 8.35 8.23 6.42
N PHE A 60 8.10 7.37 5.43
CA PHE A 60 8.62 7.51 4.07
C PHE A 60 8.14 8.81 3.43
N ALA A 61 6.85 9.12 3.53
CA ALA A 61 6.28 10.34 2.97
C ALA A 61 6.91 11.59 3.59
N ARG A 62 7.04 11.62 4.93
CA ARG A 62 7.71 12.71 5.67
C ARG A 62 9.16 12.90 5.25
N ALA A 63 9.91 11.81 5.11
CA ALA A 63 11.35 11.85 4.85
C ALA A 63 11.69 12.21 3.39
N THR A 64 10.77 11.95 2.46
CA THR A 64 11.05 12.08 1.02
C THR A 64 10.24 13.16 0.31
N GLY A 65 9.14 13.61 0.91
CA GLY A 65 8.15 14.47 0.25
C GLY A 65 7.31 13.75 -0.83
N LYS A 66 7.47 12.42 -1.00
CA LYS A 66 6.67 11.59 -1.92
C LYS A 66 5.42 11.06 -1.22
N VAL A 67 4.44 10.57 -1.97
CA VAL A 67 3.23 9.92 -1.42
C VAL A 67 3.59 8.57 -0.81
N GLY A 68 3.21 8.34 0.45
CA GLY A 68 3.34 7.04 1.10
C GLY A 68 2.22 6.09 0.68
N VAL A 69 2.55 4.88 0.21
CA VAL A 69 1.56 3.90 -0.25
C VAL A 69 1.60 2.65 0.60
N ALA A 70 0.45 2.26 1.15
CA ALA A 70 0.31 1.06 1.96
C ALA A 70 -0.78 0.10 1.42
N ILE A 71 -0.55 -1.21 1.56
CA ILE A 71 -1.53 -2.25 1.22
C ILE A 71 -1.87 -3.08 2.46
N ALA A 72 -3.16 -3.28 2.72
CA ALA A 72 -3.67 -4.20 3.72
C ALA A 72 -4.78 -5.10 3.16
N THR A 73 -5.02 -6.24 3.79
CA THR A 73 -6.18 -7.10 3.49
C THR A 73 -7.47 -6.51 4.06
N SER A 74 -8.61 -7.16 3.81
CA SER A 74 -9.91 -6.82 4.38
C SER A 74 -10.01 -7.03 5.90
N GLY A 75 -11.10 -6.55 6.50
CA GLY A 75 -11.46 -6.83 7.89
C GLY A 75 -10.37 -6.40 8.88
N PRO A 76 -9.74 -7.33 9.63
CA PRO A 76 -8.73 -7.00 10.63
C PRO A 76 -7.52 -6.27 10.03
N GLY A 77 -7.13 -6.61 8.80
CA GLY A 77 -6.02 -5.93 8.12
C GLY A 77 -6.30 -4.45 7.89
N ALA A 78 -7.50 -4.14 7.40
CA ALA A 78 -7.96 -2.76 7.21
C ALA A 78 -8.08 -2.02 8.55
N THR A 79 -8.68 -2.63 9.59
CA THR A 79 -8.81 -1.96 10.89
C THR A 79 -7.47 -1.70 11.57
N ASN A 80 -6.47 -2.56 11.36
CA ASN A 80 -5.11 -2.36 11.86
C ASN A 80 -4.39 -1.14 11.24
N THR A 81 -4.93 -0.56 10.15
CA THR A 81 -4.38 0.66 9.53
C THR A 81 -4.83 1.95 10.21
N ILE A 82 -5.92 1.92 10.98
CA ILE A 82 -6.64 3.12 11.42
C ILE A 82 -5.76 4.09 12.21
N THR A 83 -4.95 3.61 13.15
CA THR A 83 -4.04 4.47 13.93
C THR A 83 -3.04 5.22 13.05
N GLY A 84 -2.49 4.55 12.04
CA GLY A 84 -1.56 5.18 11.09
C GLY A 84 -2.25 6.19 10.17
N ILE A 85 -3.47 5.88 9.72
CA ILE A 85 -4.30 6.83 8.94
C ILE A 85 -4.61 8.08 9.76
N ALA A 86 -5.03 7.92 11.02
CA ALA A 86 -5.31 9.05 11.91
C ALA A 86 -4.06 9.92 12.14
N THR A 87 -2.90 9.29 12.34
CA THR A 87 -1.61 9.99 12.47
C THR A 87 -1.29 10.83 11.24
N ALA A 88 -1.35 10.22 10.05
CA ALA A 88 -1.08 10.92 8.79
C ALA A 88 -2.09 12.05 8.52
N TYR A 89 -3.37 11.82 8.82
CA TYR A 89 -4.42 12.82 8.64
C TYR A 89 -4.21 14.06 9.52
N MET A 90 -3.90 13.85 10.81
CA MET A 90 -3.67 14.94 11.76
C MET A 90 -2.46 15.80 11.39
N ASP A 91 -1.44 15.17 10.79
CA ASP A 91 -0.19 15.84 10.41
C ASP A 91 -0.14 16.27 8.93
N SER A 92 -1.25 16.13 8.19
CA SER A 92 -1.34 16.47 6.76
C SER A 92 -0.32 15.74 5.87
N ILE A 93 -0.06 14.46 6.16
CA ILE A 93 0.90 13.65 5.42
C ILE A 93 0.23 13.00 4.20
N PRO A 94 0.82 13.11 3.00
CA PRO A 94 0.23 12.54 1.78
C PRO A 94 0.35 11.01 1.77
N MET A 95 -0.80 10.33 1.86
CA MET A 95 -0.89 8.88 1.97
C MET A 95 -1.97 8.30 1.06
N VAL A 96 -1.71 7.11 0.51
CA VAL A 96 -2.70 6.26 -0.17
C VAL A 96 -2.70 4.88 0.48
N ILE A 97 -3.84 4.48 1.02
CA ILE A 97 -4.02 3.17 1.66
C ILE A 97 -4.99 2.36 0.82
N ILE A 98 -4.54 1.21 0.31
CA ILE A 98 -5.33 0.29 -0.50
C ILE A 98 -5.68 -0.93 0.35
N THR A 99 -6.96 -1.19 0.51
CA THR A 99 -7.46 -2.34 1.27
C THR A 99 -8.21 -3.30 0.36
N GLY A 100 -7.99 -4.60 0.55
CA GLY A 100 -8.92 -5.61 0.04
C GLY A 100 -10.30 -5.48 0.69
N GLN A 101 -11.32 -6.03 0.05
CA GLN A 101 -12.67 -6.07 0.59
C GLN A 101 -13.29 -7.47 0.40
N VAL A 102 -14.15 -7.88 1.34
CA VAL A 102 -15.06 -9.04 1.22
C VAL A 102 -16.47 -8.58 0.92
#